data_AF-A0A9W7UQI7-F1
#
_entry.id   AF-A0A9W7UQI7-F1
#
_cell.length_a   1.000
_cell.length_b   1.000
_cell.length_c   1.000
_cell.angle_alpha   90.00
_cell.angle_beta   90.00
_cell.angle_gamma   90.00
#
_symmetry.space_group_name_H-M   'P 1'
#
loop_
_entity.id
_entity.type
_entity.pdbx_description
1 polymer ?
#
loop_
_entity_poly.entity_id
_entity_poly.type
_entity_poly.pdbx_seq_one_letter_code
_entity_poly.pdbx_strand_id
1 'polypeptide(L)'
;MNQTFPSKNNRTWLKGVHESRSQRSLLLGKGAIDLLVKQNLPVTLKTVSEKSKEIDSEGKGIHPNTITTNPQLNEYYKQHSKTYKQKSNSNQSLQKCSVAFTSVDYRRIRADRSIENTERKYIKMSKKELVQRLILAEQYIAENNEAWVAKQFEQFQ
;
A
#
# COMPACT_ATOMS: atom_id res chain seq x y z
N MET A 1 4.39 -34.28 28.46
CA MET A 1 5.46 -33.60 29.24
C MET A 1 5.91 -32.37 28.46
N ASN A 2 5.46 -31.17 28.86
CA ASN A 2 5.89 -29.92 28.23
C ASN A 2 7.00 -29.30 29.09
N GLN A 3 8.26 -29.60 28.74
CA GLN A 3 9.40 -28.91 29.34
C GLN A 3 9.60 -27.58 28.63
N THR A 4 9.12 -26.49 29.24
CA THR A 4 9.41 -25.13 28.78
C THR A 4 10.76 -24.72 29.35
N PHE A 5 11.79 -24.67 28.51
CA PHE A 5 13.11 -24.17 28.92
C PHE A 5 13.07 -22.64 29.08
N PRO A 6 13.51 -22.08 30.22
CA PRO A 6 13.55 -20.64 30.40
C PRO A 6 14.65 -20.05 29.52
N SER A 7 14.28 -19.28 28.48
CA SER A 7 15.23 -18.60 27.60
C SER A 7 15.89 -17.41 28.31
N LYS A 8 16.84 -17.65 29.21
CA LYS A 8 17.71 -16.60 29.74
C LYS A 8 18.77 -16.22 28.71
N ASN A 9 18.37 -15.57 27.62
CA ASN A 9 19.30 -15.01 26.63
C ASN A 9 19.69 -13.55 26.98
N ASN A 10 20.27 -13.37 28.17
CA ASN A 10 20.92 -12.12 28.58
C ASN A 10 22.44 -12.19 28.37
N ARG A 11 22.88 -12.68 27.20
CA ARG A 11 24.31 -12.65 26.83
C ARG A 11 24.65 -11.27 26.26
N THR A 12 25.12 -10.37 27.13
CA THR A 12 25.49 -8.99 26.77
C THR A 12 26.58 -8.93 25.71
N TRP A 13 27.58 -9.82 25.77
CA TRP A 13 28.65 -9.93 24.77
C TRP A 13 28.12 -10.23 23.36
N LEU A 14 27.05 -11.04 23.26
CA LEU A 14 26.46 -11.44 21.98
C LEU A 14 25.72 -10.25 21.33
N LYS A 15 25.06 -9.41 22.13
CA LYS A 15 24.38 -8.20 21.66
C LYS A 15 25.37 -7.24 21.00
N GLY A 16 26.52 -6.99 21.63
CA GLY A 16 27.56 -6.12 21.08
C GLY A 16 28.13 -6.62 19.75
N VAL A 17 28.33 -7.94 19.60
CA VAL A 17 28.80 -8.55 18.35
C VAL A 17 27.74 -8.42 17.24
N HIS A 18 26.47 -8.68 17.55
CA HIS A 18 25.38 -8.52 16.57
C HIS A 18 25.23 -7.06 16.13
N GLU A 19 25.32 -6.13 17.05
CA GLU A 19 25.23 -4.70 16.76
C GLU A 19 26.39 -4.23 15.89
N SER A 20 27.62 -4.63 16.21
CA SER A 20 28.80 -4.32 15.40
C SER A 20 28.69 -4.89 13.98
N ARG A 21 28.23 -6.13 13.83
CA ARG A 21 27.99 -6.75 12.51
C ARG A 21 26.88 -6.06 11.73
N SER A 22 25.83 -5.63 12.43
CA SER A 22 24.71 -4.89 11.86
C SER A 22 25.16 -3.53 11.33
N GLN A 23 25.92 -2.78 12.14
CA GLN A 23 26.48 -1.47 11.77
C GLN A 23 27.47 -1.58 10.60
N ARG A 24 28.37 -2.57 10.61
CA ARG A 24 29.26 -2.85 9.47
C ARG A 24 28.47 -3.06 8.18
N SER A 25 27.42 -3.87 8.25
CA SER A 25 26.55 -4.14 7.10
C SER A 25 25.81 -2.88 6.64
N LEU A 26 25.36 -2.04 7.57
CA LEU A 26 24.70 -0.78 7.25
C LEU A 26 25.63 0.17 6.48
N LEU A 27 26.86 0.36 6.95
CA LEU A 27 27.84 1.27 6.35
C LEU A 27 28.22 0.82 4.93
N LEU A 28 28.61 -0.45 4.79
CA LEU A 28 28.95 -1.04 3.50
C LEU A 28 27.75 -1.02 2.52
N GLY A 29 26.54 -1.27 3.04
CA GLY A 29 25.33 -1.30 2.23
C GLY A 29 24.94 0.08 1.72
N LYS A 30 25.02 1.10 2.58
CA LYS A 30 24.81 2.51 2.19
C LYS A 30 25.83 2.94 1.13
N GLY A 31 27.11 2.70 1.37
CA GLY A 31 28.18 3.03 0.41
C GLY A 31 27.99 2.35 -0.95
N ALA A 32 27.59 1.07 -0.96
CA ALA A 32 27.29 0.35 -2.20
C ALA A 32 26.09 0.95 -2.95
N ILE A 33 25.02 1.30 -2.23
CA ILE A 33 23.83 1.94 -2.83
C ILE A 33 24.19 3.31 -3.40
N ASP A 34 24.95 4.14 -2.67
CA ASP A 34 25.36 5.47 -3.11
C ASP A 34 26.21 5.41 -4.39
N LEU A 35 27.14 4.45 -4.47
CA LEU A 35 27.93 4.25 -5.68
C LEU A 35 27.07 3.77 -6.86
N LEU A 36 26.13 2.86 -6.64
CA LEU A 36 25.20 2.42 -7.69
C LEU A 36 24.34 3.58 -8.20
N VAL A 37 23.84 4.44 -7.31
CA VAL A 37 23.08 5.64 -7.66
C VAL A 37 23.96 6.61 -8.45
N LYS A 38 25.19 6.87 -7.99
CA LYS A 38 26.13 7.76 -8.68
C LYS A 38 26.49 7.26 -10.09
N GLN A 39 26.60 5.93 -10.25
CA GLN A 39 26.88 5.29 -11.54
C GLN A 39 25.63 5.10 -12.41
N ASN A 40 24.45 5.54 -11.95
CA ASN A 40 23.15 5.32 -12.60
C ASN A 40 22.82 3.84 -12.88
N LEU A 41 23.40 2.92 -12.11
CA LEU A 41 23.14 1.50 -12.21
C LEU A 41 21.86 1.10 -11.43
N PRO A 42 21.21 -0.01 -11.80
CA PRO A 42 20.02 -0.46 -11.09
C PRO A 42 20.36 -0.89 -9.65
N VAL A 43 19.65 -0.32 -8.68
CA VAL A 43 19.75 -0.67 -7.26
C VAL A 43 18.85 -1.87 -6.97
N THR A 44 19.46 -3.06 -7.01
CA THR A 44 18.83 -4.36 -6.73
C THR A 44 19.60 -5.06 -5.61
N LEU A 45 18.98 -6.02 -4.92
CA LEU A 45 19.65 -6.76 -3.85
C LEU A 45 20.95 -7.44 -4.32
N LYS A 46 20.97 -7.95 -5.55
CA LYS A 46 22.14 -8.60 -6.16
C LYS A 46 23.24 -7.59 -6.43
N THR A 47 22.92 -6.49 -7.12
CA THR A 47 23.93 -5.47 -7.48
C THR A 47 24.51 -4.79 -6.24
N VAL A 48 23.71 -4.57 -5.20
CA VAL A 48 24.19 -4.03 -3.91
C VAL A 48 25.12 -5.03 -3.23
N SER A 49 24.81 -6.32 -3.26
CA SER A 49 25.67 -7.37 -2.71
C SER A 49 27.01 -7.44 -3.43
N GLU A 50 27.01 -7.46 -4.76
CA GLU A 50 28.22 -7.46 -5.60
C GLU A 50 29.06 -6.20 -5.35
N LYS A 51 28.45 -5.01 -5.39
CA LYS A 51 29.16 -3.75 -5.10
C LYS A 51 29.69 -3.67 -3.68
N SER A 52 28.95 -4.17 -2.70
CA SER A 52 29.43 -4.21 -1.31
C SER A 52 30.68 -5.10 -1.17
N LYS A 53 30.80 -6.16 -1.99
CA LYS A 53 31.96 -7.04 -2.00
C LYS A 53 33.19 -6.37 -2.61
N GLU A 54 33.01 -5.53 -3.61
CA GLU A 54 34.09 -4.74 -4.23
C GLU A 54 34.66 -3.67 -3.28
N ILE A 55 33.81 -3.05 -2.47
CA ILE A 55 34.20 -1.95 -1.55
C ILE A 55 34.75 -2.48 -0.22
N ASP A 56 34.33 -3.68 0.18
CA ASP A 56 34.73 -4.29 1.44
C ASP A 56 36.21 -4.68 1.42
N SER A 57 37.00 -4.13 2.35
CA SER A 57 38.42 -4.46 2.52
C SER A 57 38.66 -5.94 2.85
N GLU A 58 37.67 -6.63 3.43
CA GLU A 58 37.74 -8.08 3.68
C GLU A 58 37.28 -8.93 2.49
N GLY A 59 36.71 -8.32 1.44
CA GLY A 59 36.19 -9.02 0.26
C GLY A 59 34.99 -9.94 0.52
N LYS A 60 34.35 -9.85 1.70
CA LYS A 60 33.17 -10.66 2.05
C LYS A 60 31.87 -10.03 1.58
N GLY A 61 31.80 -8.69 1.62
CA GLY A 61 30.62 -7.93 1.28
C GLY A 61 29.43 -8.21 2.20
N ILE A 62 28.23 -7.98 1.67
CA ILE A 62 26.95 -8.19 2.35
C ILE A 62 26.11 -9.17 1.54
N HIS A 63 25.48 -10.12 2.21
CA HIS A 63 24.54 -11.05 1.59
C HIS A 63 23.19 -10.35 1.30
N PRO A 64 22.48 -10.65 0.19
CA PRO A 64 21.17 -10.07 -0.12
C PRO A 64 20.16 -10.10 1.04
N ASN A 65 20.07 -11.22 1.76
CA ASN A 65 19.18 -11.36 2.91
C ASN A 65 19.51 -10.37 4.04
N THR A 66 20.78 -9.99 4.22
CA THR A 66 21.17 -9.03 5.25
C THR A 66 20.62 -7.63 4.94
N ILE A 67 20.52 -7.27 3.65
CA ILE A 67 19.88 -6.03 3.20
C ILE A 67 18.40 -6.02 3.59
N THR A 68 17.74 -7.18 3.50
CA THR A 68 16.32 -7.29 3.87
C THR A 68 16.09 -7.38 5.37
N THR A 69 16.98 -8.04 6.12
CA THR A 69 16.79 -8.33 7.55
C THR A 69 17.21 -7.16 8.43
N ASN A 70 18.23 -6.37 8.05
CA ASN A 70 18.62 -5.18 8.79
C ASN A 70 17.61 -4.04 8.51
N PRO A 71 16.82 -3.59 9.50
CA PRO A 71 15.74 -2.63 9.27
C PRO A 71 16.22 -1.31 8.67
N GLN A 72 17.33 -0.77 9.19
CA GLN A 72 17.87 0.53 8.76
C GLN A 72 18.40 0.47 7.32
N LEU A 73 19.05 -0.64 6.95
CA LEU A 73 19.55 -0.84 5.61
C LEU A 73 18.41 -1.13 4.62
N ASN A 74 17.40 -1.88 5.05
CA ASN A 74 16.21 -2.20 4.25
C ASN A 74 15.44 -0.93 3.88
N GLU A 75 15.23 -0.04 4.85
CA GLU A 75 14.56 1.23 4.64
C GLU A 75 15.32 2.09 3.62
N TYR A 76 16.63 2.20 3.81
CA TYR A 76 17.49 2.93 2.88
C TYR A 76 17.45 2.33 1.47
N TYR A 77 17.55 1.00 1.35
CA TYR A 77 17.42 0.31 0.06
C TYR A 77 16.08 0.59 -0.63
N LYS A 78 14.96 0.56 0.10
CA LYS A 78 13.63 0.88 -0.44
C LYS A 78 13.54 2.32 -0.97
N GLN A 79 14.21 3.27 -0.34
CA GLN A 79 14.26 4.67 -0.78
C GLN A 79 15.05 4.88 -2.08
N HIS A 80 15.93 3.96 -2.48
CA HIS A 80 16.73 4.08 -3.69
C HIS A 80 16.37 3.07 -4.79
N SER A 81 15.65 1.99 -4.44
CA SER A 81 15.19 0.98 -5.41
C SER A 81 14.00 1.46 -6.23
N LYS A 82 14.16 1.52 -7.57
CA LYS A 82 13.10 1.91 -8.51
C LYS A 82 11.86 1.00 -8.41
N THR A 83 12.07 -0.31 -8.27
CA THR A 83 10.98 -1.29 -8.17
C THR A 83 10.12 -1.07 -6.92
N TYR A 84 10.74 -0.76 -5.78
CA TYR A 84 10.00 -0.49 -4.55
C TYR A 84 9.26 0.84 -4.61
N LYS A 85 9.85 1.89 -5.21
CA LYS A 85 9.15 3.17 -5.44
C LYS A 85 7.92 3.01 -6.33
N GLN A 86 8.01 2.23 -7.39
CA GLN A 86 6.86 1.98 -8.27
C GLN A 86 5.73 1.26 -7.51
N LYS A 87 6.08 0.24 -6.72
CA LYS A 87 5.10 -0.51 -5.91
C LYS A 87 4.48 0.33 -4.78
N SER A 88 5.23 1.21 -4.13
CA SER A 88 4.65 2.12 -3.13
C SER A 88 3.66 3.08 -3.78
N ASN A 89 4.00 3.62 -4.95
CA ASN A 89 3.13 4.55 -5.67
C ASN A 89 1.85 3.88 -6.16
N SER A 90 1.91 2.63 -6.64
CA SER A 90 0.72 1.88 -7.04
C SER A 90 -0.21 1.59 -5.85
N ASN A 91 0.36 1.21 -4.71
CA ASN A 91 -0.42 0.95 -3.50
C ASN A 91 -1.06 2.23 -2.94
N GLN A 92 -0.35 3.36 -2.99
CA GLN A 92 -0.92 4.64 -2.61
C GLN A 92 -2.05 5.07 -3.55
N SER A 93 -1.94 4.78 -4.85
CA SER A 93 -3.04 4.97 -5.80
C SER A 93 -4.25 4.09 -5.49
N LEU A 94 -4.04 2.83 -5.10
CA LEU A 94 -5.12 1.92 -4.70
C LEU A 94 -5.81 2.37 -3.42
N GLN A 95 -5.05 2.87 -2.43
CA GLN A 95 -5.60 3.44 -1.19
C GLN A 95 -6.34 4.77 -1.45
N LYS A 96 -5.90 5.58 -2.41
CA LYS A 96 -6.67 6.76 -2.84
C LYS A 96 -7.98 6.39 -3.54
N CYS A 97 -8.09 5.19 -4.11
CA CYS A 97 -9.34 4.69 -4.71
C CYS A 97 -10.30 4.02 -3.71
N SER A 98 -9.92 3.83 -2.44
CA SER A 98 -10.87 3.39 -1.40
C SER A 98 -11.70 4.56 -0.86
N VAL A 99 -12.04 5.52 -1.74
CA VAL A 99 -12.84 6.69 -1.41
C VAL A 99 -14.18 6.22 -0.89
N ALA A 100 -14.57 6.79 0.25
CA ALA A 100 -15.88 6.67 0.87
C ALA A 100 -17.02 6.60 -0.16
N PHE A 101 -18.03 5.78 0.16
CA PHE A 101 -19.26 5.58 -0.62
C PHE A 101 -19.64 6.85 -1.38
N THR A 102 -19.51 6.82 -2.71
CA THR A 102 -19.85 7.97 -3.54
C THR A 102 -21.34 8.26 -3.38
N SER A 103 -21.70 9.41 -2.80
CA SER A 103 -23.09 9.86 -2.76
C SER A 103 -23.61 9.97 -4.19
N VAL A 104 -24.70 9.29 -4.47
CA VAL A 104 -25.32 9.31 -5.80
C VAL A 104 -26.28 10.48 -5.86
N ASP A 105 -26.02 11.44 -6.74
CA ASP A 105 -26.98 12.50 -7.03
C ASP A 105 -28.07 11.97 -7.99
N TYR A 106 -29.20 11.54 -7.42
CA TYR A 106 -30.32 10.98 -8.19
C TYR A 106 -30.98 11.97 -9.13
N ARG A 107 -30.82 13.30 -8.92
CA ARG A 107 -31.38 14.34 -9.80
C ARG A 107 -30.68 14.41 -11.15
N ARG A 108 -29.41 13.99 -11.21
CA ARG A 108 -28.58 14.04 -12.43
C ARG A 108 -28.65 12.75 -13.25
N ILE A 109 -29.49 11.80 -12.86
CA ILE A 109 -29.65 10.54 -13.59
C ILE A 109 -30.43 10.82 -14.87
N ARG A 110 -29.75 10.64 -16.00
CA ARG A 110 -30.36 10.73 -17.33
C ARG A 110 -31.32 9.56 -17.55
N ALA A 111 -32.49 9.85 -18.12
CA ALA A 111 -33.48 8.84 -18.51
C ALA A 111 -32.97 7.92 -19.63
N ASP A 112 -32.15 8.44 -20.54
CA ASP A 112 -31.58 7.73 -21.69
C ASP A 112 -30.23 7.04 -21.39
N ARG A 113 -29.93 6.76 -20.11
CA ARG A 113 -28.69 6.08 -19.74
C ARG A 113 -28.62 4.68 -20.34
N SER A 114 -27.44 4.28 -20.82
CA SER A 114 -27.19 2.91 -21.27
C SER A 114 -27.35 1.92 -20.12
N ILE A 115 -28.31 1.00 -20.28
CA ILE A 115 -28.62 -0.06 -19.30
C ILE A 115 -27.42 -0.98 -19.13
N GLU A 116 -26.83 -1.46 -20.23
CA GLU A 116 -25.68 -2.37 -20.21
C GLU A 116 -24.49 -1.81 -19.43
N ASN A 117 -24.15 -0.53 -19.66
CA ASN A 117 -23.04 0.12 -18.96
C ASN A 117 -23.33 0.29 -17.46
N THR A 118 -24.59 0.55 -17.12
CA THR A 118 -25.04 0.68 -15.73
C THR A 118 -24.99 -0.66 -15.01
N GLU A 119 -25.46 -1.72 -15.66
CA GLU A 119 -25.40 -3.10 -15.16
C GLU A 119 -23.97 -3.55 -14.93
N ARG A 120 -23.08 -3.37 -15.91
CA ARG A 120 -21.64 -3.68 -15.77
C ARG A 120 -21.01 -2.92 -14.60
N LYS A 121 -21.45 -1.69 -14.33
CA LYS A 121 -20.96 -0.89 -13.20
C LYS A 121 -21.46 -1.45 -11.86
N TYR A 122 -22.71 -1.90 -11.78
CA TYR A 122 -23.27 -2.49 -10.56
C TYR A 122 -22.72 -3.89 -10.26
N ILE A 123 -22.42 -4.70 -11.29
CA ILE A 123 -21.76 -6.00 -11.11
C ILE A 123 -20.36 -5.85 -10.50
N LYS A 124 -19.65 -4.76 -10.80
CA LYS A 124 -18.31 -4.45 -10.25
C LYS A 124 -18.35 -3.93 -8.81
N MET A 125 -19.52 -3.62 -8.29
CA MET A 125 -19.74 -3.05 -6.96
C MET A 125 -19.91 -4.18 -5.94
N SER A 126 -19.50 -3.96 -4.69
CA SER A 126 -19.72 -4.96 -3.62
C SER A 126 -21.19 -5.06 -3.25
N LYS A 127 -21.62 -6.23 -2.72
CA LYS A 127 -23.00 -6.44 -2.27
C LYS A 127 -23.46 -5.37 -1.28
N LYS A 128 -22.58 -4.93 -0.37
CA LYS A 128 -22.90 -3.89 0.63
C LYS A 128 -23.17 -2.54 -0.03
N GLU A 129 -22.34 -2.14 -0.99
CA GLU A 129 -22.51 -0.90 -1.74
C GLU A 129 -23.77 -0.90 -2.60
N LEU A 130 -24.09 -2.04 -3.23
CA LEU A 130 -25.31 -2.17 -4.01
C LEU A 130 -26.57 -2.04 -3.14
N VAL A 131 -26.59 -2.71 -1.98
CA VAL A 131 -27.71 -2.62 -1.01
C VAL A 131 -27.90 -1.19 -0.53
N GLN A 132 -26.82 -0.51 -0.11
CA GLN A 132 -26.91 0.88 0.35
C GLN A 132 -27.43 1.82 -0.73
N ARG A 133 -26.97 1.64 -1.97
CA ARG A 133 -27.41 2.44 -3.11
C ARG A 133 -28.88 2.23 -3.45
N LEU A 134 -29.40 1.00 -3.25
CA LEU A 134 -30.80 0.68 -3.44
C LEU A 134 -31.68 1.38 -2.38
N ILE A 135 -31.30 1.28 -1.10
CA ILE A 135 -32.01 1.95 0.01
C ILE A 135 -32.11 3.47 -0.24
N LEU A 136 -30.99 4.10 -0.63
CA LEU A 136 -30.98 5.53 -0.94
C LEU A 136 -31.86 5.89 -2.14
N ALA A 137 -31.98 5.00 -3.13
CA ALA A 137 -32.84 5.22 -4.28
C ALA A 137 -34.33 5.13 -3.89
N GLU A 138 -34.68 4.14 -3.07
CA GLU A 138 -36.05 3.97 -2.55
C GLU A 138 -36.49 5.18 -1.73
N GLN A 139 -35.63 5.64 -0.81
CA GLN A 139 -35.90 6.82 -0.01
C GLN A 139 -36.11 8.07 -0.87
N TYR A 140 -35.25 8.30 -1.87
CA TYR A 140 -35.39 9.42 -2.79
C TYR A 140 -36.70 9.37 -3.59
N ILE A 141 -37.11 8.18 -4.05
CA ILE A 141 -38.37 7.99 -4.77
C ILE A 141 -39.56 8.31 -3.86
N ALA A 142 -39.53 7.82 -2.61
CA ALA A 142 -40.59 8.09 -1.64
C ALA A 142 -40.75 9.59 -1.36
N GLU A 143 -39.64 10.27 -1.03
CA GLU A 143 -39.62 11.72 -0.76
C GLU A 143 -40.12 12.54 -1.97
N ASN A 144 -39.70 12.17 -3.19
CA ASN A 144 -40.12 12.88 -4.39
C ASN A 144 -41.61 12.66 -4.73
N ASN A 145 -42.13 11.45 -4.47
CA ASN A 145 -43.55 11.15 -4.66
C ASN A 145 -44.41 11.94 -3.67
N GLU A 146 -44.03 11.99 -2.39
CA GLU A 146 -44.72 12.80 -1.38
C GLU A 146 -44.73 14.28 -1.76
N ALA A 147 -43.58 14.83 -2.15
CA ALA A 147 -43.47 16.22 -2.58
C ALA A 147 -44.31 16.52 -3.83
N TRP A 148 -44.36 15.59 -4.79
CA TRP A 148 -45.18 15.74 -5.99
C TRP A 148 -46.68 15.75 -5.65
N VAL A 149 -47.14 14.82 -4.79
CA VAL A 149 -48.53 14.76 -4.34
C VAL A 149 -48.93 16.05 -3.62
N ALA A 150 -48.11 16.51 -2.66
CA ALA A 150 -48.36 17.76 -1.94
C ALA A 150 -48.53 18.95 -2.89
N LYS A 151 -47.63 19.07 -3.88
CA LYS A 151 -47.69 20.13 -4.88
C LYS A 151 -48.95 20.06 -5.76
N GLN A 152 -49.44 18.86 -6.07
CA GLN A 152 -50.70 18.71 -6.81
C GLN A 152 -51.88 19.23 -5.99
N PHE A 153 -51.95 18.94 -4.68
CA PHE A 153 -53.01 19.44 -3.81
C PHE A 153 -52.99 20.98 -3.66
N GLU A 154 -51.82 21.59 -3.60
CA GLU A 154 -51.68 23.06 -3.56
C GLU A 154 -52.24 23.77 -4.81
N GLN A 155 -52.30 23.10 -5.97
CA GLN A 155 -52.83 23.66 -7.21
C GLN A 155 -54.37 23.71 -7.27
N PHE A 156 -55.05 23.06 -6.33
CA PHE A 156 -56.51 23.02 -6.25
C PHE A 156 -57.08 23.93 -5.14
N GLN A 157 -56.25 24.75 -4.49
CA GLN A 157 -56.68 25.85 -3.61
C GLN A 157 -56.71 27.18 -4.36
#